data_AF-A0A8B6EHH6-F1
#
_entry.id   AF-A0A8B6EHH6-F1
#
_cell.length_a   1.000
_cell.length_b   1.000
_cell.length_c   1.000
_cell.angle_alpha   90.00
_cell.angle_beta   90.00
_cell.angle_gamma   90.00
#
_symmetry.space_group_name_H-M   'P 1'
#
loop_
_entity.id
_entity.type
_entity.pdbx_description
1 polymer ?
#
loop_
_entity_poly.entity_id
_entity_poly.type
_entity_poly.pdbx_seq_one_letter_code
_entity_poly.pdbx_strand_id
1 'polypeptide(L)'
;MLLIWMVNILYFNFTVGQNSQQCTTEKRCQCKEDESGLFADCSGFNLHVYPRFFGGIVTIDVSYNKLKDFLSTIDVPTTLKHLNLSGNLLRRIDTDKSRQLFSYINNLASLNLSSNFIPLDPKFYPSDIFMKLTKLKSLDLTRNTLTAVEFRTLDQVMKPLASLERFEIDRSRKISFGKAFLTLKFLKHLRLYGSCNEYTLLTIQHDYFDNLPNLRTLAVSSEIKRNFRSIRLKT
;
A
#
# COMPACT_ATOMS: atom_id res chain seq x y z
N MET A 1 16.31 72.47 1.06
CA MET A 1 15.50 72.36 2.29
C MET A 1 14.05 72.15 1.88
N LEU A 2 13.62 70.89 1.79
CA LEU A 2 12.26 70.44 2.12
C LEU A 2 12.27 68.91 2.02
N LEU A 3 11.97 68.33 3.18
CA LEU A 3 11.94 66.93 3.55
C LEU A 3 10.44 66.58 3.60
N ILE A 4 10.05 65.40 3.10
CA ILE A 4 9.20 64.38 3.77
C ILE A 4 8.14 63.66 2.89
N TRP A 5 8.41 62.36 2.69
CA TRP A 5 7.57 61.14 2.73
C TRP A 5 6.34 60.94 1.84
N MET A 6 6.36 59.86 1.04
CA MET A 6 5.25 58.89 0.90
C MET A 6 5.79 57.46 0.63
N VAL A 7 5.73 56.63 1.67
CA VAL A 7 5.40 55.20 1.79
C VAL A 7 5.57 54.22 0.59
N ASN A 8 6.37 53.18 0.87
CA ASN A 8 6.41 51.78 0.40
C ASN A 8 5.41 51.26 -0.64
N ILE A 9 5.92 50.54 -1.65
CA ILE A 9 5.43 49.19 -2.01
C ILE A 9 6.63 48.28 -2.27
N LEU A 10 6.89 47.36 -1.34
CA LEU A 10 7.70 46.17 -1.58
C LEU A 10 6.89 45.24 -2.49
N TYR A 11 7.35 45.02 -3.72
CA TYR A 11 6.81 43.97 -4.58
C TYR A 11 7.23 42.60 -4.03
N PHE A 12 6.44 42.07 -3.09
CA PHE A 12 6.40 40.64 -2.82
C PHE A 12 5.74 39.98 -4.03
N ASN A 13 6.55 39.42 -4.93
CA ASN A 13 6.05 38.51 -5.95
C ASN A 13 5.65 37.21 -5.26
N PHE A 14 4.40 37.15 -4.80
CA PHE A 14 3.74 35.93 -4.39
C PHE A 14 3.37 35.18 -5.67
N THR A 15 4.23 34.28 -6.14
CA THR A 15 3.84 33.32 -7.17
C THR A 15 2.94 32.26 -6.52
N VAL A 16 1.65 32.57 -6.39
CA VAL A 16 0.61 31.57 -6.15
C VAL A 16 0.03 31.13 -7.47
N GLY A 17 -0.07 29.81 -7.60
CA GLY A 17 -0.92 29.16 -8.59
C GLY A 17 -0.11 28.49 -9.68
N GLN A 18 0.52 27.35 -9.36
CA GLN A 18 0.68 26.34 -10.41
C GLN A 18 -0.72 26.04 -10.95
N ASN A 19 -0.89 26.17 -12.27
CA ASN A 19 -2.07 25.70 -12.99
C ASN A 19 -2.34 24.27 -12.55
N SER A 20 -3.34 24.07 -11.68
CA SER A 20 -3.75 22.73 -11.28
C SER A 20 -4.40 22.10 -12.49
N GLN A 21 -3.64 21.33 -13.27
CA GLN A 21 -4.21 20.44 -14.26
C GLN A 21 -5.13 19.49 -13.50
N GLN A 22 -6.43 19.76 -13.56
CA GLN A 22 -7.40 18.95 -12.85
C GLN A 22 -7.35 17.56 -13.47
N CYS A 23 -7.07 16.54 -12.66
CA CYS A 23 -6.88 15.14 -13.08
C CYS A 23 -7.94 14.20 -12.45
N THR A 24 -8.88 14.79 -11.71
CA THR A 24 -9.93 14.07 -11.00
C THR A 24 -11.16 14.96 -10.81
N THR A 25 -12.33 14.35 -10.63
CA THR A 25 -13.59 15.08 -10.41
C THR A 25 -13.66 15.75 -9.04
N GLU A 26 -12.86 15.30 -8.07
CA GLU A 26 -12.76 15.94 -6.74
C GLU A 26 -11.80 17.14 -6.79
N LYS A 27 -12.34 18.34 -6.68
CA LYS A 27 -11.59 19.61 -6.81
C LYS A 27 -10.61 19.85 -5.67
N ARG A 28 -10.80 19.22 -4.51
CA ARG A 28 -9.89 19.33 -3.37
C ARG A 28 -8.60 18.53 -3.57
N CYS A 29 -8.59 17.55 -4.46
CA CYS A 29 -7.40 16.76 -4.74
C CYS A 29 -6.31 17.59 -5.41
N GLN A 30 -5.05 17.31 -5.07
CA GLN A 30 -3.90 17.95 -5.70
C GLN A 30 -3.38 17.06 -6.83
N CYS A 31 -3.33 17.61 -8.03
CA CYS A 31 -2.76 16.95 -9.20
C CYS A 31 -1.39 17.56 -9.50
N LYS A 32 -0.37 16.70 -9.60
CA LYS A 32 1.03 17.11 -9.87
C LYS A 32 1.63 16.16 -10.88
N GLU A 33 2.44 16.67 -11.79
CA GLU A 33 3.20 15.85 -12.73
C GLU A 33 4.69 16.01 -12.43
N ASP A 34 5.38 14.87 -12.31
CA ASP A 34 6.82 14.80 -12.12
C ASP A 34 7.43 13.75 -13.08
N GLU A 35 8.71 13.44 -12.91
CA GLU A 35 9.43 12.43 -13.71
C GLU A 35 8.82 11.02 -13.63
N SER A 36 8.06 10.71 -12.57
CA SER A 36 7.35 9.45 -12.38
C SER A 36 5.98 9.43 -13.08
N GLY A 37 5.48 10.60 -13.49
CA GLY A 37 4.23 10.81 -14.19
C GLY A 37 3.17 11.53 -13.36
N LEU A 38 1.95 11.60 -13.89
CA LEU A 38 0.86 12.33 -13.27
C LEU A 38 0.37 11.64 -11.97
N PHE A 39 0.38 12.39 -10.87
CA PHE A 39 0.05 12.00 -9.51
C PHE A 39 -1.20 12.74 -9.03
N ALA A 40 -2.14 12.01 -8.43
CA ALA A 40 -3.35 12.55 -7.82
C ALA A 40 -3.37 12.29 -6.30
N ASP A 41 -3.24 13.34 -5.50
CA ASP A 41 -3.40 13.30 -4.05
C ASP A 41 -4.83 13.66 -3.65
N CYS A 42 -5.58 12.66 -3.22
CA CYS A 42 -6.92 12.75 -2.67
C CYS A 42 -6.97 12.27 -1.21
N SER A 43 -5.84 12.27 -0.50
CA SER A 43 -5.75 11.74 0.86
C SER A 43 -6.42 12.66 1.89
N GLY A 44 -7.02 12.08 2.93
CA GLY A 44 -7.49 12.83 4.11
C GLY A 44 -8.72 13.74 3.92
N PHE A 45 -9.40 13.68 2.78
CA PHE A 45 -10.54 14.57 2.46
C PHE A 45 -11.91 14.07 2.94
N ASN A 46 -11.94 13.04 3.79
CA ASN A 46 -13.15 12.40 4.31
C ASN A 46 -14.07 11.86 3.21
N LEU A 47 -13.48 11.34 2.13
CA LEU A 47 -14.20 10.80 0.98
C LEU A 47 -14.93 9.51 1.35
N HIS A 48 -16.19 9.42 0.94
CA HIS A 48 -17.03 8.21 1.11
C HIS A 48 -17.20 7.44 -0.21
N VAL A 49 -16.94 8.11 -1.33
CA VAL A 49 -17.01 7.60 -2.70
C VAL A 49 -15.76 8.06 -3.44
N TYR A 50 -15.27 7.26 -4.38
CA TYR A 50 -14.15 7.64 -5.21
C TYR A 50 -14.52 8.73 -6.21
N PRO A 51 -13.66 9.73 -6.42
CA PRO A 51 -13.79 10.57 -7.59
C PRO A 51 -13.35 9.79 -8.83
N ARG A 52 -13.76 10.29 -10.00
CA ARG A 52 -13.29 9.75 -11.28
C ARG A 52 -11.97 10.40 -11.64
N PHE A 53 -10.97 9.57 -11.92
CA PHE A 53 -9.63 9.97 -12.34
C PHE A 53 -9.50 9.92 -13.85
N PHE A 54 -8.75 10.85 -14.43
CA PHE A 54 -8.56 10.97 -15.87
C PHE A 54 -7.18 11.51 -16.25
N GLY A 55 -6.85 11.44 -17.53
CA GLY A 55 -5.50 11.68 -18.03
C GLY A 55 -4.59 10.46 -17.83
N GLY A 56 -3.29 10.65 -18.06
CA GLY A 56 -2.28 9.59 -17.93
C GLY A 56 -1.82 9.38 -16.48
N ILE A 57 -2.75 9.33 -15.51
CA ILE A 57 -2.40 9.16 -14.09
C ILE A 57 -1.62 7.85 -13.89
N VAL A 58 -0.50 7.98 -13.20
CA VAL A 58 0.39 6.87 -12.83
C VAL A 58 0.23 6.53 -11.36
N THR A 59 -0.14 7.50 -10.52
CA THR A 59 -0.28 7.31 -9.07
C THR A 59 -1.55 7.94 -8.53
N ILE A 60 -2.30 7.18 -7.73
CA ILE A 60 -3.47 7.65 -7.00
C ILE A 60 -3.23 7.43 -5.51
N ASP A 61 -3.33 8.50 -4.73
CA ASP A 61 -3.43 8.45 -3.28
C ASP A 61 -4.85 8.83 -2.82
N VAL A 62 -5.57 7.87 -2.25
CA VAL A 62 -6.90 8.06 -1.66
C VAL A 62 -6.91 7.61 -0.20
N SER A 63 -5.74 7.64 0.44
CA SER A 63 -5.57 7.18 1.82
C SER A 63 -6.27 8.07 2.84
N TYR A 64 -6.48 7.54 4.04
CA TYR A 64 -7.06 8.27 5.18
C TYR A 64 -8.46 8.86 4.88
N ASN A 65 -9.29 8.11 4.17
CA ASN A 65 -10.67 8.47 3.84
C ASN A 65 -11.67 7.50 4.52
N LYS A 66 -12.92 7.48 4.07
CA LYS A 66 -14.01 6.63 4.59
C LYS A 66 -14.53 5.64 3.54
N LEU A 67 -13.67 5.23 2.62
CA LEU A 67 -14.02 4.37 1.50
C LEU A 67 -14.25 2.93 1.98
N LYS A 68 -15.36 2.32 1.58
CA LYS A 68 -15.78 0.97 2.01
C LYS A 68 -15.70 -0.09 0.92
N ASP A 69 -15.45 0.34 -0.30
CA ASP A 69 -15.43 -0.49 -1.51
C ASP A 69 -14.24 -0.07 -2.39
N PHE A 70 -14.01 -0.73 -3.54
CA PHE A 70 -12.93 -0.41 -4.48
C PHE A 70 -13.38 0.60 -5.57
N LEU A 71 -12.42 1.17 -6.31
CA LEU A 71 -12.70 2.01 -7.48
C LEU A 71 -13.37 1.20 -8.59
N SER A 72 -14.25 1.83 -9.37
CA SER A 72 -14.73 1.22 -10.61
C SER A 72 -13.65 1.32 -11.70
N THR A 73 -13.66 0.41 -12.66
CA THR A 73 -12.73 0.47 -13.82
C THR A 73 -12.95 1.71 -14.68
N ILE A 74 -14.17 2.28 -14.69
CA ILE A 74 -14.47 3.54 -15.39
C ILE A 74 -13.88 4.78 -14.70
N ASP A 75 -13.49 4.64 -13.43
CA ASP A 75 -12.99 5.73 -12.59
C ASP A 75 -11.47 5.85 -12.62
N VAL A 76 -10.77 4.93 -13.29
CA VAL A 76 -9.30 4.79 -13.21
C VAL A 76 -8.71 4.50 -14.59
N PRO A 77 -7.56 5.08 -14.95
CA PRO A 77 -6.88 4.72 -16.20
C PRO A 77 -6.01 3.46 -16.07
N THR A 78 -5.81 2.74 -17.18
CA THR A 78 -4.94 1.55 -17.25
C THR A 78 -3.44 1.85 -17.08
N THR A 79 -3.05 3.13 -17.10
CA THR A 79 -1.68 3.61 -16.86
C THR A 79 -1.26 3.54 -15.39
N LEU A 80 -2.20 3.28 -14.47
CA LEU A 80 -1.95 3.28 -13.04
C LEU A 80 -0.87 2.26 -12.64
N LYS A 81 0.15 2.74 -11.93
CA LYS A 81 1.25 1.94 -11.37
C LYS A 81 1.24 1.92 -9.85
N HIS A 82 0.71 2.95 -9.20
CA HIS A 82 0.74 3.07 -7.74
C HIS A 82 -0.65 3.43 -7.20
N LEU A 83 -1.16 2.62 -6.28
CA LEU A 83 -2.47 2.83 -5.65
C LEU A 83 -2.33 2.75 -4.14
N ASN A 84 -2.61 3.86 -3.47
CA ASN A 84 -2.66 3.94 -2.00
C ASN A 84 -4.11 4.02 -1.50
N LEU A 85 -4.58 2.92 -0.92
CA LEU A 85 -5.91 2.76 -0.30
C LEU A 85 -5.82 2.71 1.23
N SER A 86 -4.67 3.02 1.82
CA SER A 86 -4.46 2.85 3.25
C SER A 86 -5.36 3.75 4.11
N GLY A 87 -5.64 3.35 5.35
CA GLY A 87 -6.40 4.20 6.29
C GLY A 87 -7.87 4.41 5.88
N ASN A 88 -8.49 3.42 5.23
CA ASN A 88 -9.88 3.45 4.80
C ASN A 88 -10.74 2.46 5.61
N LEU A 89 -11.96 2.19 5.14
CA LEU A 89 -12.93 1.32 5.80
C LEU A 89 -13.17 0.02 5.02
N LEU A 90 -12.20 -0.42 4.21
CA LEU A 90 -12.31 -1.66 3.42
C LEU A 90 -12.39 -2.87 4.35
N ARG A 91 -13.35 -3.76 4.11
CA ARG A 91 -13.55 -4.98 4.92
C ARG A 91 -13.27 -6.26 4.17
N ARG A 92 -13.17 -6.20 2.84
CA ARG A 92 -13.04 -7.33 1.94
C ARG A 92 -12.27 -6.88 0.72
N ILE A 93 -11.49 -7.79 0.13
CA ILE A 93 -10.84 -7.58 -1.16
C ILE A 93 -11.31 -8.57 -2.20
N ASP A 94 -12.18 -9.51 -1.84
CA ASP A 94 -12.66 -10.62 -2.67
C ASP A 94 -14.04 -10.31 -3.30
N THR A 95 -14.31 -9.05 -3.58
CA THR A 95 -15.53 -8.59 -4.26
C THR A 95 -15.38 -8.68 -5.79
N ASP A 96 -16.49 -8.69 -6.52
CA ASP A 96 -16.43 -8.64 -7.99
C ASP A 96 -15.77 -7.36 -8.49
N LYS A 97 -16.00 -6.24 -7.79
CA LYS A 97 -15.43 -4.94 -8.14
C LYS A 97 -13.91 -4.91 -8.01
N SER A 98 -13.36 -5.45 -6.92
CA SER A 98 -11.91 -5.55 -6.74
C SER A 98 -11.28 -6.53 -7.73
N ARG A 99 -11.93 -7.66 -8.05
CA ARG A 99 -11.45 -8.58 -9.10
C ARG A 99 -11.39 -7.90 -10.47
N GLN A 100 -12.45 -7.18 -10.84
CA GLN A 100 -12.51 -6.41 -12.08
C GLN A 100 -11.43 -5.33 -12.11
N LEU A 101 -11.28 -4.57 -11.01
CA LEU A 101 -10.25 -3.54 -10.89
C LEU A 101 -8.86 -4.15 -11.05
N PHE A 102 -8.46 -5.16 -10.26
CA PHE A 102 -7.11 -5.74 -10.34
C PHE A 102 -6.80 -6.40 -11.68
N SER A 103 -7.81 -6.92 -12.39
CA SER A 103 -7.65 -7.37 -13.78
C SER A 103 -7.38 -6.22 -14.75
N TYR A 104 -8.07 -5.10 -14.53
CA TYR A 104 -7.99 -3.89 -15.36
C TYR A 104 -6.68 -3.12 -15.16
N ILE A 105 -6.25 -2.88 -13.91
CA ILE A 105 -4.96 -2.23 -13.56
C ILE A 105 -3.82 -3.25 -13.40
N ASN A 106 -3.68 -4.18 -14.35
CA ASN A 106 -2.65 -5.24 -14.30
C ASN A 106 -1.19 -4.72 -14.44
N ASN A 107 -1.00 -3.43 -14.73
CA ASN A 107 0.30 -2.77 -14.73
C ASN A 107 0.74 -2.27 -13.34
N LEU A 108 -0.07 -2.47 -12.30
CA LEU A 108 0.20 -1.98 -10.97
C LEU A 108 1.52 -2.52 -10.41
N ALA A 109 2.38 -1.60 -9.98
CA ALA A 109 3.69 -1.87 -9.38
C ALA A 109 3.64 -1.77 -7.84
N SER A 110 2.72 -0.98 -7.27
CA SER A 110 2.57 -0.82 -5.82
C SER A 110 1.11 -0.75 -5.42
N LEU A 111 0.74 -1.56 -4.42
CA LEU A 111 -0.57 -1.56 -3.80
C LEU A 111 -0.42 -1.45 -2.29
N ASN A 112 -1.03 -0.41 -1.71
CA ASN A 112 -1.10 -0.24 -0.26
C ASN A 112 -2.55 -0.39 0.22
N LEU A 113 -2.82 -1.43 0.99
CA LEU A 113 -4.11 -1.74 1.61
C LEU A 113 -4.05 -1.67 3.15
N SER A 114 -2.98 -1.11 3.72
CA SER A 114 -2.79 -1.12 5.16
C SER A 114 -3.79 -0.26 5.90
N SER A 115 -3.93 -0.48 7.22
CA SER A 115 -4.82 0.33 8.07
C SER A 115 -6.27 0.33 7.54
N ASN A 116 -6.75 -0.84 7.14
CA ASN A 116 -8.15 -1.11 6.78
C ASN A 116 -8.71 -2.15 7.78
N PHE A 117 -9.85 -2.76 7.45
CA PHE A 117 -10.51 -3.77 8.29
C PHE A 117 -10.58 -5.13 7.61
N ILE A 118 -9.70 -5.42 6.64
CA ILE A 118 -9.69 -6.65 5.87
C ILE A 118 -9.21 -7.77 6.79
N PRO A 119 -10.01 -8.81 7.08
CA PRO A 119 -9.56 -9.85 7.98
C PRO A 119 -8.53 -10.76 7.32
N LEU A 120 -7.40 -10.98 7.97
CA LEU A 120 -6.31 -11.82 7.47
C LEU A 120 -6.66 -13.32 7.62
N ASP A 121 -7.66 -13.74 6.85
CA ASP A 121 -8.29 -15.05 6.82
C ASP A 121 -8.38 -15.51 5.34
N PRO A 122 -8.06 -16.78 5.02
CA PRO A 122 -8.10 -17.32 3.65
C PRO A 122 -9.39 -17.03 2.88
N LYS A 123 -10.54 -16.91 3.55
CA LYS A 123 -11.81 -16.62 2.87
C LYS A 123 -11.85 -15.24 2.21
N PHE A 124 -11.05 -14.27 2.68
CA PHE A 124 -10.99 -12.92 2.13
C PHE A 124 -9.84 -12.72 1.14
N TYR A 125 -8.93 -13.69 1.03
CA TYR A 125 -7.86 -13.68 0.03
C TYR A 125 -7.90 -15.00 -0.75
N PRO A 126 -8.85 -15.15 -1.69
CA PRO A 126 -8.85 -16.29 -2.60
C PRO A 126 -7.59 -16.25 -3.48
N SER A 127 -7.14 -17.42 -3.95
CA SER A 127 -5.87 -17.57 -4.68
C SER A 127 -5.78 -16.76 -5.98
N ASP A 128 -6.93 -16.38 -6.54
CA ASP A 128 -7.05 -15.64 -7.78
C ASP A 128 -7.00 -14.11 -7.59
N ILE A 129 -7.10 -13.59 -6.35
CA ILE A 129 -7.36 -12.17 -6.14
C ILE A 129 -6.26 -11.26 -6.71
N PHE A 130 -5.01 -11.69 -6.60
CA PHE A 130 -3.86 -10.96 -7.15
C PHE A 130 -3.30 -11.59 -8.43
N MET A 131 -4.01 -12.56 -9.03
CA MET A 131 -3.50 -13.34 -10.16
C MET A 131 -3.12 -12.49 -11.38
N LYS A 132 -3.79 -11.35 -11.57
CA LYS A 132 -3.52 -10.42 -12.67
C LYS A 132 -2.48 -9.35 -12.35
N LEU A 133 -2.07 -9.19 -11.10
CA LEU A 133 -1.08 -8.20 -10.65
C LEU A 133 0.35 -8.73 -10.80
N THR A 134 0.70 -9.26 -11.97
CA THR A 134 1.98 -9.95 -12.21
C THR A 134 3.19 -9.01 -12.19
N LYS A 135 2.97 -7.69 -12.35
CA LYS A 135 3.99 -6.64 -12.26
C LYS A 135 4.12 -6.01 -10.86
N LEU A 136 3.34 -6.48 -9.88
CA LEU A 136 3.35 -5.91 -8.54
C LEU A 136 4.71 -6.15 -7.87
N LYS A 137 5.34 -5.06 -7.42
CA LYS A 137 6.64 -5.04 -6.76
C LYS A 137 6.53 -4.76 -5.26
N SER A 138 5.50 -4.04 -4.84
CA SER A 138 5.29 -3.68 -3.44
C SER A 138 3.84 -3.95 -3.04
N LEU A 139 3.67 -4.70 -1.94
CA LEU A 139 2.37 -4.98 -1.35
C LEU A 139 2.43 -4.75 0.16
N ASP A 140 1.54 -3.90 0.67
CA ASP A 140 1.38 -3.64 2.09
C ASP A 140 -0.04 -4.04 2.55
N LEU A 141 -0.09 -5.02 3.45
CA LEU A 141 -1.31 -5.55 4.08
C LEU A 141 -1.35 -5.29 5.60
N THR A 142 -0.43 -4.49 6.13
CA THR A 142 -0.30 -4.26 7.58
C THR A 142 -1.50 -3.55 8.20
N ARG A 143 -1.61 -3.60 9.54
CA ARG A 143 -2.64 -2.93 10.34
C ARG A 143 -4.06 -3.22 9.84
N ASN A 144 -4.30 -4.46 9.43
CA ASN A 144 -5.62 -4.93 9.06
C ASN A 144 -6.24 -5.70 10.25
N THR A 145 -7.34 -6.43 10.03
CA THR A 145 -7.97 -7.18 11.13
C THR A 145 -7.27 -8.52 11.32
N LEU A 146 -6.54 -8.70 12.41
CA LEU A 146 -6.09 -10.03 12.83
C LEU A 146 -7.30 -10.84 13.32
N THR A 147 -7.51 -12.02 12.75
CA THR A 147 -8.61 -12.92 13.16
C THR A 147 -8.08 -14.08 13.99
N ALA A 148 -8.94 -14.77 14.74
CA ALA A 148 -8.57 -16.00 15.42
C ALA A 148 -8.13 -17.12 14.44
N VAL A 149 -8.58 -17.06 13.19
CA VAL A 149 -8.21 -17.94 12.07
C VAL A 149 -7.17 -17.23 11.20
N GLU A 150 -6.05 -16.88 11.82
CA GLU A 150 -4.93 -16.25 11.12
C GLU A 150 -4.52 -17.12 9.91
N PHE A 151 -4.20 -16.44 8.81
CA PHE A 151 -3.75 -16.99 7.54
C PHE A 151 -2.56 -17.94 7.71
N ARG A 152 -2.82 -19.22 7.97
CA ARG A 152 -1.78 -20.18 8.35
C ARG A 152 -0.65 -20.26 7.30
N THR A 153 -1.00 -20.13 6.02
CA THR A 153 -0.03 -20.11 4.92
C THR A 153 -0.51 -19.18 3.82
N LEU A 154 0.32 -18.19 3.47
CA LEU A 154 0.05 -17.22 2.40
C LEU A 154 0.29 -17.79 0.99
N ASP A 155 0.57 -19.08 0.88
CA ASP A 155 1.15 -19.66 -0.32
C ASP A 155 0.35 -19.40 -1.59
N GLN A 156 -0.94 -19.71 -1.57
CA GLN A 156 -1.76 -19.65 -2.78
C GLN A 156 -1.98 -18.22 -3.28
N VAL A 157 -2.07 -17.25 -2.36
CA VAL A 157 -2.29 -15.83 -2.68
C VAL A 157 -1.01 -15.17 -3.18
N MET A 158 0.14 -15.61 -2.67
CA MET A 158 1.43 -15.02 -3.01
C MET A 158 2.05 -15.62 -4.26
N LYS A 159 1.73 -16.88 -4.60
CA LYS A 159 2.27 -17.58 -5.78
C LYS A 159 2.22 -16.78 -7.09
N PRO A 160 1.16 -16.01 -7.42
CA PRO A 160 1.13 -15.22 -8.67
C PRO A 160 2.03 -13.98 -8.66
N LEU A 161 2.47 -13.52 -7.49
CA LEU A 161 3.21 -12.27 -7.30
C LEU A 161 4.72 -12.45 -7.56
N ALA A 162 5.10 -13.10 -8.66
CA ALA A 162 6.49 -13.48 -8.94
C ALA A 162 7.46 -12.28 -9.00
N SER A 163 6.97 -11.08 -9.33
CA SER A 163 7.76 -9.84 -9.40
C SER A 163 7.87 -9.09 -8.06
N LEU A 164 7.29 -9.61 -6.97
CA LEU A 164 7.23 -8.92 -5.70
C LEU A 164 8.62 -8.73 -5.10
N GLU A 165 8.97 -7.50 -4.76
CA GLU A 165 10.26 -7.11 -4.19
C GLU A 165 10.16 -6.75 -2.70
N ARG A 166 9.02 -6.17 -2.31
CA ARG A 166 8.71 -5.74 -0.96
C ARG A 166 7.34 -6.27 -0.54
N PHE A 167 7.31 -6.91 0.64
CA PHE A 167 6.08 -7.37 1.26
C PHE A 167 6.02 -6.90 2.71
N GLU A 168 4.88 -6.34 3.10
CA GLU A 168 4.63 -5.88 4.45
C GLU A 168 3.34 -6.51 4.97
N ILE A 169 3.42 -7.11 6.16
CA ILE A 169 2.31 -7.81 6.79
C ILE A 169 2.40 -7.73 8.30
N ASP A 170 1.27 -7.81 8.98
CA ASP A 170 1.24 -7.93 10.43
C ASP A 170 1.89 -9.24 10.89
N ARG A 171 2.64 -9.13 11.99
CA ARG A 171 3.30 -10.25 12.65
C ARG A 171 2.23 -11.10 13.36
N SER A 172 2.19 -12.40 13.07
CA SER A 172 1.32 -13.36 13.80
C SER A 172 2.02 -14.71 13.97
N ARG A 173 1.71 -15.44 15.06
CA ARG A 173 2.37 -16.72 15.37
C ARG A 173 1.96 -17.84 14.43
N LYS A 174 0.78 -17.74 13.81
CA LYS A 174 0.24 -18.78 12.93
C LYS A 174 0.59 -18.54 11.47
N ILE A 175 0.98 -17.33 11.06
CA ILE A 175 1.45 -17.07 9.70
C ILE A 175 2.76 -17.81 9.49
N SER A 176 2.81 -18.67 8.48
CA SER A 176 4.03 -19.30 7.98
C SER A 176 4.28 -18.91 6.51
N PHE A 177 5.55 -18.80 6.15
CA PHE A 177 5.99 -18.60 4.78
C PHE A 177 6.22 -19.98 4.15
N GLY A 178 5.21 -20.51 3.49
CA GLY A 178 5.28 -21.85 2.89
C GLY A 178 6.04 -21.86 1.56
N LYS A 179 5.91 -22.95 0.81
CA LYS A 179 6.75 -23.25 -0.37
C LYS A 179 6.55 -22.27 -1.51
N ALA A 180 5.43 -21.55 -1.58
CA ALA A 180 5.23 -20.55 -2.64
C ALA A 180 6.22 -19.38 -2.53
N PHE A 181 6.74 -19.09 -1.33
CA PHE A 181 7.74 -18.03 -1.16
C PHE A 181 9.07 -18.36 -1.84
N LEU A 182 9.37 -19.65 -2.09
CA LEU A 182 10.52 -20.06 -2.91
C LEU A 182 10.43 -19.57 -4.36
N THR A 183 9.21 -19.33 -4.86
CA THR A 183 9.02 -18.81 -6.22
C THR A 183 9.17 -17.30 -6.32
N LEU A 184 9.16 -16.58 -5.18
CA LEU A 184 9.30 -15.11 -5.13
C LEU A 184 10.77 -14.70 -5.22
N LYS A 185 11.37 -14.93 -6.38
CA LYS A 185 12.82 -14.73 -6.63
C LYS A 185 13.30 -13.30 -6.40
N PHE A 186 12.40 -12.32 -6.50
CA PHE A 186 12.72 -10.91 -6.34
C PHE A 186 12.43 -10.36 -4.95
N LEU A 187 11.82 -11.14 -4.05
CA LEU A 187 11.44 -10.68 -2.73
C LEU A 187 12.69 -10.46 -1.86
N LYS A 188 13.04 -9.19 -1.68
CA LYS A 188 14.25 -8.74 -0.97
C LYS A 188 13.92 -8.12 0.38
N HIS A 189 12.73 -7.56 0.52
CA HIS A 189 12.35 -6.78 1.69
C HIS A 189 11.06 -7.34 2.30
N LEU A 190 11.15 -7.80 3.54
CA LEU A 190 10.01 -8.24 4.33
C LEU A 190 9.92 -7.35 5.56
N ARG A 191 8.75 -6.72 5.76
CA ARG A 191 8.44 -6.02 7.01
C ARG A 191 7.36 -6.76 7.76
N LEU A 192 7.66 -7.13 9.00
CA LEU A 192 6.69 -7.71 9.94
C LEU A 192 6.27 -6.63 10.92
N TYR A 193 5.02 -6.21 10.84
CA TYR A 193 4.45 -5.14 11.66
C TYR A 193 3.84 -5.71 12.95
N GLY A 194 4.33 -5.32 14.13
CA GLY A 194 3.74 -5.71 15.42
C GLY A 194 2.48 -4.90 15.76
N SER A 195 1.44 -5.56 16.25
CA SER A 195 0.28 -4.89 16.86
C SER A 195 0.62 -4.39 18.26
N CYS A 196 0.23 -3.16 18.59
CA CYS A 196 0.43 -2.53 19.91
C CYS A 196 -0.27 -3.25 21.06
N ASN A 197 -1.18 -4.19 20.77
CA ASN A 197 -2.07 -4.78 21.78
C ASN A 197 -1.69 -6.23 22.12
N GLU A 198 -0.62 -6.75 21.52
CA GLU A 198 -0.22 -8.15 21.69
C GLU A 198 1.13 -8.24 22.41
N TYR A 199 1.09 -8.53 23.71
CA TYR A 199 2.24 -8.94 24.54
C TYR A 199 2.81 -10.30 24.14
N THR A 200 2.41 -10.84 23.00
CA THR A 200 2.70 -12.17 22.54
C THR A 200 4.08 -12.16 21.90
N LEU A 201 5.09 -12.55 22.69
CA LEU A 201 6.38 -12.94 22.16
C LEU A 201 6.16 -14.01 21.08
N LEU A 202 6.29 -13.61 19.81
CA LEU A 202 6.41 -14.57 18.71
C LEU A 202 7.75 -15.25 18.91
N THR A 203 7.71 -16.50 19.35
CA THR A 203 8.85 -17.40 19.19
C THR A 203 8.98 -17.66 17.71
N ILE A 204 9.90 -16.95 17.05
CA ILE A 204 10.25 -17.22 15.66
C ILE A 204 11.01 -18.55 15.67
N GLN A 205 10.42 -19.60 15.09
CA GLN A 205 11.12 -20.86 14.92
C GLN A 205 12.27 -20.71 13.93
N HIS A 206 13.29 -21.56 14.03
CA HIS A 206 14.51 -21.44 13.23
C HIS A 206 14.24 -21.53 11.72
N ASP A 207 13.23 -22.30 11.32
CA ASP A 207 12.80 -22.57 9.95
C ASP A 207 11.79 -21.54 9.39
N TYR A 208 11.39 -20.56 10.20
CA TYR A 208 10.32 -19.61 9.86
C TYR A 208 10.60 -18.84 8.55
N PHE A 209 11.86 -18.62 8.21
CA PHE A 209 12.29 -17.91 7.00
C PHE A 209 12.95 -18.81 5.94
N ASP A 210 12.91 -20.14 6.08
CA ASP A 210 13.62 -21.06 5.17
C ASP A 210 13.14 -20.97 3.72
N ASN A 211 11.86 -20.62 3.50
CA ASN A 211 11.30 -20.44 2.16
C ASN A 211 11.49 -19.01 1.60
N LEU A 212 12.34 -18.18 2.21
CA LEU A 212 12.64 -16.81 1.77
C LEU A 212 14.12 -16.65 1.37
N PRO A 213 14.62 -17.42 0.39
CA PRO A 213 16.04 -17.56 0.11
C PRO A 213 16.72 -16.28 -0.42
N ASN A 214 15.95 -15.30 -0.91
CA ASN A 214 16.47 -14.06 -1.50
C ASN A 214 16.30 -12.83 -0.58
N LEU A 215 15.88 -13.05 0.67
CA LEU A 215 15.57 -11.96 1.59
C LEU A 215 16.85 -11.24 2.03
N ARG A 216 16.92 -9.93 1.75
CA ARG A 216 18.07 -9.08 2.10
C ARG A 216 17.82 -8.25 3.35
N THR A 217 16.57 -7.86 3.57
CA THR A 217 16.18 -7.02 4.69
C THR A 217 14.94 -7.59 5.35
N LEU A 218 15.07 -7.88 6.64
CA LEU A 218 13.95 -8.12 7.53
C LEU A 218 13.84 -6.91 8.46
N ALA A 219 12.76 -6.16 8.30
CA ALA A 219 12.39 -5.12 9.27
C ALA A 219 11.29 -5.68 10.17
N VAL A 220 11.44 -5.51 11.48
CA VAL A 220 10.38 -5.81 12.43
C VAL A 220 10.06 -4.52 13.16
N SER A 221 8.80 -4.09 13.16
CA SER A 221 8.45 -2.80 13.79
C SER A 221 8.76 -2.85 15.28
N SER A 222 9.35 -1.76 15.76
CA SER A 222 10.06 -1.69 17.03
C SER A 222 9.16 -1.19 18.16
N GLU A 223 8.60 -2.13 18.92
CA GLU A 223 8.42 -1.98 20.37
C GLU A 223 9.02 -3.16 21.16
N ILE A 224 9.52 -4.19 20.47
CA ILE A 224 10.17 -5.38 21.07
C ILE A 224 11.67 -5.38 20.71
N LYS A 225 12.40 -4.29 20.98
CA LYS A 225 13.88 -4.34 20.95
C LYS A 225 14.47 -5.21 22.08
N ARG A 226 13.67 -5.65 23.06
CA ARG A 226 14.17 -6.40 24.23
C ARG A 226 14.59 -7.85 23.96
N ASN A 227 14.11 -8.51 22.89
CA ASN A 227 14.35 -9.95 22.70
C ASN A 227 14.86 -10.37 21.30
N PHE A 228 15.21 -9.44 20.41
CA PHE A 228 15.96 -9.79 19.19
C PHE A 228 17.43 -10.04 19.54
N ARG A 229 17.73 -11.23 20.10
CA ARG A 229 19.08 -11.77 20.00
C ARG A 229 19.29 -12.15 18.53
N SER A 230 20.00 -11.28 17.82
CA SER A 230 20.50 -11.40 16.43
C SER A 230 19.95 -12.58 15.61
N ILE A 231 18.97 -12.33 14.73
CA ILE A 231 18.70 -13.24 13.62
C ILE A 231 19.65 -12.83 12.50
N ARG A 232 20.75 -13.57 12.32
CA ARG A 232 21.50 -13.51 11.06
C ARG A 232 20.67 -14.24 10.01
N LEU A 233 20.05 -13.48 9.11
CA LEU A 233 19.55 -14.06 7.87
C LEU A 233 20.74 -14.66 7.14
N LYS A 234 20.60 -15.88 6.61
CA LYS A 234 21.61 -16.47 5.73
C LYS A 234 21.81 -15.51 4.55
N THR A 235 22.97 -14.88 4.49
CA THR A 235 23.48 -14.18 3.30
C THR A 235 23.85 -15.19 2.23
#